data_AF-A0A6M0JEG9-F1
#
_entry.id   AF-A0A6M0JEG9-F1
#
_cell.length_a   1.000
_cell.length_b   1.000
_cell.length_c   1.000
_cell.angle_alpha   90.00
_cell.angle_beta   90.00
_cell.angle_gamma   90.00
#
_symmetry.space_group_name_H-M   'P 1'
#
loop_
_entity.id
_entity.type
_entity.pdbx_description
1 polymer ?
#
loop_
_entity_poly.entity_id
_entity_poly.type
_entity_poly.pdbx_seq_one_letter_code
_entity_poly.pdbx_strand_id
1 'polypeptide(L)'
;TYAARQHQDYLKPEEVLECEKFRIQDTYGMSVTPELVEQDDGGRLIKKIVALEAILADPGEMITDDQGRECVSPPTVVVERDKSERERLAICTDWSNHSTAWLMRHRLGLRAVLMDLMSGVEIKGDEAMIQVLAEFSKRNASHVKGILNLTIPLDESSIWILGQYLAQLGLSTESRRPLEDGKRVRYYRLNTEDVEFAQKVLEYRQRQREERERKRQESLERDAAYAARIQAQYGINPPSTPPINEDGDNNRGGMDTDEELSDSWWERVKYYARLAIERLEDGVDAVKELLSTLTSDERCGV
;
A
#
# COMPACT_ATOMS: atom_id res chain seq x y z
N THR A 1 25.80 0.44 -9.98
CA THR A 1 24.39 0.83 -10.26
C THR A 1 23.68 1.03 -8.94
N TYR A 2 22.68 1.92 -8.90
CA TYR A 2 21.90 2.24 -7.68
C TYR A 2 21.39 0.97 -6.95
N ALA A 3 20.87 -0.01 -7.70
CA ALA A 3 20.43 -1.30 -7.15
C ALA A 3 21.56 -2.09 -6.44
N ALA A 4 22.77 -2.13 -7.02
CA ALA A 4 23.91 -2.82 -6.40
C ALA A 4 24.43 -2.12 -5.13
N ARG A 5 24.14 -0.82 -4.97
CA ARG A 5 24.55 -0.01 -3.81
C ARG A 5 23.55 -0.09 -2.65
N GLN A 6 22.27 -0.38 -2.91
CA GLN A 6 21.26 -0.54 -1.86
C GLN A 6 21.50 -1.75 -0.93
N HIS A 7 22.21 -2.77 -1.41
CA HIS A 7 22.51 -3.99 -0.65
C HIS A 7 23.85 -3.93 0.11
N GLN A 8 24.54 -2.78 0.13
CA GLN A 8 25.80 -2.63 0.84
C GLN A 8 25.56 -2.12 2.27
N ASP A 9 26.11 -2.83 3.26
CA ASP A 9 25.94 -2.50 4.69
C ASP A 9 26.55 -1.14 5.07
N TYR A 10 27.55 -0.67 4.32
CA TYR A 10 28.19 0.62 4.55
C TYR A 10 28.44 1.34 3.23
N LEU A 11 27.84 2.53 3.10
CA LEU A 11 28.07 3.47 2.00
C LEU A 11 28.83 4.68 2.53
N LYS A 12 29.72 5.25 1.72
CA LYS A 12 30.35 6.53 2.05
C LYS A 12 29.29 7.64 2.06
N PRO A 13 29.45 8.70 2.86
CA PRO A 13 28.48 9.81 2.90
C PRO A 13 28.16 10.41 1.53
N GLU A 14 29.16 10.50 0.64
CA GLU A 14 28.97 10.97 -0.74
C GLU A 14 28.09 10.03 -1.57
N GLU A 15 28.25 8.72 -1.40
CA GLU A 15 27.48 7.70 -2.12
C GLU A 15 26.03 7.64 -1.62
N VAL A 16 25.81 7.89 -0.33
CA VAL A 16 24.46 8.03 0.25
C VAL A 16 23.73 9.22 -0.41
N LEU A 17 24.41 10.36 -0.56
CA LEU A 17 23.82 11.54 -1.21
C LEU A 17 23.50 11.29 -2.69
N GLU A 18 24.35 10.57 -3.42
CA GLU A 18 24.06 10.16 -4.80
C GLU A 18 22.84 9.24 -4.87
N CYS A 19 22.73 8.29 -3.94
CA CYS A 19 21.60 7.38 -3.86
C CYS A 19 20.31 8.13 -3.54
N GLU A 20 20.33 9.09 -2.61
CA GLU A 20 19.16 9.92 -2.29
C GLU A 20 18.75 10.79 -3.47
N LYS A 21 19.70 11.42 -4.17
CA LYS A 21 19.42 12.18 -5.39
C LYS A 21 18.78 11.30 -6.46
N PHE A 22 19.33 10.10 -6.68
CA PHE A 22 18.76 9.15 -7.64
C PHE A 22 17.35 8.72 -7.22
N ARG A 23 17.12 8.41 -5.94
CA ARG A 23 15.79 8.05 -5.41
C ARG A 23 14.77 9.15 -5.68
N ILE A 24 15.09 10.40 -5.34
CA ILE A 24 14.20 11.55 -5.53
C ILE A 24 13.92 11.76 -7.02
N GLN A 25 14.96 11.71 -7.85
CA GLN A 25 14.80 11.84 -9.30
C GLN A 25 13.92 10.74 -9.89
N ASP A 26 14.17 9.48 -9.53
CA ASP A 26 13.39 8.32 -10.00
C ASP A 26 11.94 8.38 -9.52
N THR A 27 11.72 8.85 -8.28
CA THR A 27 10.40 8.93 -7.64
C THR A 27 9.52 10.03 -8.24
N TYR A 28 10.08 11.21 -8.47
CA TYR A 28 9.32 12.40 -8.88
C TYR A 28 9.44 12.72 -10.37
N GLY A 29 10.43 12.17 -11.06
CA GLY A 29 10.66 12.45 -12.49
C GLY A 29 11.11 13.88 -12.78
N MET A 30 11.58 14.60 -11.75
CA MET A 30 11.97 16.01 -11.81
C MET A 30 13.45 16.19 -11.44
N SER A 31 14.01 17.33 -11.82
CA SER A 31 15.36 17.71 -11.36
C SER A 31 15.38 17.89 -9.85
N VAL A 32 16.39 17.32 -9.19
CA VAL A 32 16.56 17.44 -7.74
C VAL A 32 16.95 18.87 -7.37
N THR A 33 15.99 19.62 -6.80
CA THR A 33 16.22 20.94 -6.21
C THR A 33 16.34 20.82 -4.68
N PRO A 34 17.01 21.76 -3.99
CA PRO A 34 17.09 21.75 -2.53
C PRO A 34 15.69 21.82 -1.87
N GLU A 35 14.77 22.57 -2.46
CA GLU A 35 13.37 22.65 -2.03
C GLU A 35 12.67 21.27 -2.10
N LEU A 36 12.89 20.51 -3.17
CA LEU A 36 12.31 19.17 -3.33
C LEU A 36 12.88 18.17 -2.32
N VAL A 37 14.16 18.30 -1.96
CA VAL A 37 14.79 17.47 -0.93
C VAL A 37 14.17 17.73 0.44
N GLU A 38 13.93 18.99 0.77
CA GLU A 38 13.26 19.39 2.00
C GLU A 38 11.78 18.93 2.03
N GLN A 39 11.07 19.10 0.91
CA GLN A 39 9.68 18.71 0.79
C GLN A 39 9.47 17.19 0.85
N ASP A 40 10.40 16.39 0.31
CA ASP A 40 10.31 14.93 0.30
C ASP A 40 10.36 14.30 1.71
N ASP A 41 11.08 14.96 2.64
CA ASP A 41 11.22 14.56 4.05
C ASP A 41 11.53 13.06 4.21
N GLY A 42 12.57 12.58 3.50
CA GLY A 42 13.02 11.19 3.53
C GLY A 42 12.01 10.18 2.96
N GLY A 43 11.29 10.57 1.91
CA GLY A 43 10.27 9.75 1.25
C GLY A 43 8.92 9.72 1.97
N ARG A 44 8.68 10.60 2.94
CA ARG A 44 7.36 10.71 3.57
C ARG A 44 6.35 11.33 2.61
N LEU A 45 6.75 12.33 1.82
CA LEU A 45 5.86 12.95 0.85
C LEU A 45 5.35 11.95 -0.20
N ILE A 46 6.24 11.15 -0.77
CA ILE A 46 5.82 10.14 -1.75
C ILE A 46 4.84 9.13 -1.13
N LYS A 47 5.05 8.69 0.12
CA LYS A 47 4.10 7.79 0.79
C LYS A 47 2.69 8.40 0.88
N LYS A 48 2.61 9.72 1.12
CA LYS A 48 1.35 10.47 1.14
C LYS A 48 0.71 10.57 -0.26
N ILE A 49 1.51 10.88 -1.28
CA ILE A 49 1.02 10.95 -2.68
C ILE A 49 0.57 9.57 -3.18
N VAL A 50 1.23 8.49 -2.78
CA VAL A 50 0.77 7.12 -3.10
C VAL A 50 -0.56 6.80 -2.41
N ALA A 51 -0.79 7.32 -1.20
CA ALA A 51 -2.09 7.19 -0.55
C ALA A 51 -3.17 8.02 -1.27
N LEU A 52 -2.82 9.21 -1.79
CA LEU A 52 -3.71 10.03 -2.62
C LEU A 52 -4.08 9.31 -3.91
N GLU A 53 -3.08 8.78 -4.62
CA GLU A 53 -3.22 7.96 -5.82
C GLU A 53 -4.20 6.81 -5.61
N ALA A 54 -4.05 6.09 -4.50
CA ALA A 54 -4.92 4.98 -4.14
C ALA A 54 -6.39 5.39 -3.96
N ILE A 55 -6.66 6.58 -3.42
CA ILE A 55 -8.04 7.05 -3.19
C ILE A 55 -8.68 7.58 -4.48
N LEU A 56 -7.88 8.25 -5.32
CA LEU A 56 -8.35 8.79 -6.59
C LEU A 56 -8.59 7.70 -7.63
N ALA A 57 -7.85 6.59 -7.57
CA ALA A 57 -8.07 5.42 -8.42
C ALA A 57 -9.50 4.88 -8.27
N ASP A 58 -10.04 4.35 -9.36
CA ASP A 58 -11.40 3.83 -9.35
C ASP A 58 -11.51 2.59 -8.47
N PRO A 59 -12.52 2.53 -7.57
CA PRO A 59 -12.77 1.35 -6.78
C PRO A 59 -13.12 0.17 -7.68
N GLY A 60 -12.75 -1.03 -7.24
CA GLY A 60 -13.12 -2.26 -7.94
C GLY A 60 -14.60 -2.60 -7.75
N GLU A 61 -14.96 -3.83 -8.14
CA GLU A 61 -16.33 -4.31 -8.07
C GLU A 61 -16.87 -4.37 -6.64
N MET A 62 -18.17 -4.14 -6.49
CA MET A 62 -18.87 -4.38 -5.23
C MET A 62 -19.12 -5.89 -5.10
N ILE A 63 -18.48 -6.49 -4.11
CA ILE A 63 -18.62 -7.90 -3.77
C ILE A 63 -19.57 -7.97 -2.59
N THR A 64 -20.64 -8.75 -2.74
CA THR A 64 -21.51 -9.10 -1.61
C THR A 64 -20.95 -10.33 -0.93
N ASP A 65 -20.67 -10.21 0.37
CA ASP A 65 -20.26 -11.34 1.19
C ASP A 65 -21.44 -12.30 1.44
N ASP A 66 -21.16 -13.53 1.86
CA ASP A 66 -22.18 -14.56 2.15
C ASP A 66 -23.20 -14.12 3.23
N GLN A 67 -22.82 -13.11 4.03
CA GLN A 67 -23.66 -12.46 5.04
C GLN A 67 -24.47 -11.26 4.52
N GLY A 68 -24.50 -11.03 3.20
CA GLY A 68 -25.20 -9.90 2.58
C GLY A 68 -24.53 -8.54 2.81
N ARG A 69 -23.27 -8.51 3.25
CA ARG A 69 -22.52 -7.26 3.48
C ARG A 69 -21.88 -6.81 2.17
N GLU A 70 -22.13 -5.57 1.78
CA GLU A 70 -21.50 -4.98 0.60
C GLU A 70 -20.07 -4.55 0.93
N CYS A 71 -19.10 -5.12 0.22
CA CYS A 71 -17.69 -4.81 0.32
C CYS A 71 -17.18 -4.32 -1.04
N VAL A 72 -16.51 -3.18 -1.05
CA VAL A 72 -15.91 -2.64 -2.28
C VAL A 72 -14.49 -3.17 -2.40
N SER A 73 -14.15 -3.75 -3.56
CA SER A 73 -12.79 -4.19 -3.82
C SER A 73 -11.84 -2.99 -3.93
N PRO A 74 -10.62 -3.06 -3.35
CA PRO A 74 -9.61 -2.04 -3.55
C PRO A 74 -9.18 -1.95 -5.03
N PRO A 75 -8.67 -0.79 -5.48
CA PRO A 75 -8.15 -0.60 -6.82
C PRO A 75 -6.94 -1.50 -7.08
N THR A 76 -6.71 -1.85 -8.35
CA THR A 76 -5.60 -2.70 -8.78
C THR A 76 -4.25 -2.21 -8.25
N VAL A 77 -4.02 -0.90 -8.23
CA VAL A 77 -2.78 -0.28 -7.71
C VAL A 77 -2.51 -0.62 -6.25
N VAL A 78 -3.56 -0.70 -5.43
CA VAL A 78 -3.45 -1.04 -4.00
C VAL A 78 -3.23 -2.55 -3.83
N VAL A 79 -3.93 -3.36 -4.63
CA VAL A 79 -3.80 -4.83 -4.61
C VAL A 79 -2.40 -5.26 -5.02
N GLU A 80 -1.86 -4.71 -6.11
CA GLU A 80 -0.50 -5.01 -6.57
C GLU A 80 0.55 -4.63 -5.53
N ARG A 81 0.33 -3.52 -4.81
CA ARG A 81 1.23 -3.11 -3.74
C ARG A 81 1.22 -4.10 -2.58
N ASP A 82 0.05 -4.49 -2.10
CA ASP A 82 -0.08 -5.51 -1.05
C ASP A 82 0.57 -6.84 -1.50
N LYS A 83 0.40 -7.24 -2.77
CA LYS A 83 1.06 -8.43 -3.33
C LYS A 83 2.58 -8.31 -3.32
N SER A 84 3.13 -7.20 -3.82
CA SER A 84 4.58 -6.98 -3.85
C SER A 84 5.22 -6.97 -2.46
N GLU A 85 4.49 -6.53 -1.42
CA GLU A 85 4.98 -6.60 -0.04
C GLU A 85 4.97 -8.02 0.50
N ARG A 86 3.93 -8.80 0.17
CA ARG A 86 3.84 -10.22 0.56
C ARG A 86 4.91 -11.08 -0.10
N GLU A 87 5.26 -10.77 -1.35
CA GLU A 87 6.35 -11.42 -2.07
C GLU A 87 7.70 -11.06 -1.46
N ARG A 88 7.91 -9.78 -1.09
CA ARG A 88 9.19 -9.31 -0.54
C ARG A 88 9.42 -9.72 0.93
N LEU A 89 8.37 -9.76 1.74
CA LEU A 89 8.48 -9.98 3.19
C LEU A 89 7.90 -11.34 3.54
N ALA A 90 8.77 -12.24 4.00
CA ALA A 90 8.36 -13.60 4.38
C ALA A 90 7.47 -13.63 5.64
N ILE A 91 7.61 -12.64 6.52
CA ILE A 91 6.91 -12.59 7.82
C ILE A 91 5.69 -11.67 7.71
N CYS A 92 4.52 -12.22 7.99
CA CYS A 92 3.25 -11.51 7.87
C CYS A 92 3.03 -10.37 8.87
N THR A 93 3.76 -10.35 10.00
CA THR A 93 3.69 -9.27 10.99
C THR A 93 4.24 -7.94 10.48
N ASP A 94 5.11 -8.00 9.48
CA ASP A 94 5.78 -6.84 8.92
C ASP A 94 5.03 -6.27 7.71
N TRP A 95 3.98 -6.96 7.24
CA TRP A 95 3.17 -6.51 6.12
C TRP A 95 2.40 -5.25 6.49
N SER A 96 2.50 -4.23 5.62
CA SER A 96 1.63 -3.08 5.76
C SER A 96 0.32 -3.33 5.01
N ASN A 97 -0.80 -3.11 5.69
CA ASN A 97 -2.11 -3.42 5.15
C ASN A 97 -2.66 -2.21 4.37
N HIS A 98 -2.24 -2.01 3.11
CA HIS A 98 -2.67 -0.84 2.32
C HIS A 98 -4.13 -0.92 1.93
N SER A 99 -4.64 -2.12 1.61
CA SER A 99 -6.06 -2.35 1.31
C SER A 99 -6.99 -1.97 2.46
N THR A 100 -6.63 -2.26 3.71
CA THR A 100 -7.46 -1.90 4.88
C THR A 100 -7.43 -0.40 5.14
N ALA A 101 -6.26 0.24 4.98
CA ALA A 101 -6.13 1.69 5.08
C ALA A 101 -6.89 2.42 3.97
N TRP A 102 -6.88 1.88 2.75
CA TRP A 102 -7.71 2.37 1.65
C TRP A 102 -9.20 2.23 1.95
N LEU A 103 -9.64 1.04 2.38
CA LEU A 103 -11.05 0.77 2.67
C LEU A 103 -11.59 1.69 3.76
N MET A 104 -10.79 1.98 4.80
CA MET A 104 -11.16 2.91 5.85
C MET A 104 -11.40 4.33 5.30
N ARG A 105 -10.52 4.80 4.41
CA ARG A 105 -10.65 6.11 3.75
C ARG A 105 -11.84 6.15 2.79
N HIS A 106 -12.11 5.05 2.10
CA HIS A 106 -13.29 4.91 1.25
C HIS A 106 -14.58 4.99 2.07
N ARG A 107 -14.67 4.25 3.20
CA ARG A 107 -15.82 4.27 4.11
C ARG A 107 -16.05 5.62 4.78
N LEU A 108 -14.99 6.41 4.98
CA LEU A 108 -15.08 7.80 5.45
C LEU A 108 -15.74 8.75 4.42
N GLY A 109 -15.94 8.31 3.17
CA GLY A 109 -16.45 9.16 2.09
C GLY A 109 -15.41 10.14 1.55
N LEU A 110 -14.12 9.95 1.89
CA LEU A 110 -13.05 10.89 1.58
C LEU A 110 -12.84 11.07 0.07
N ARG A 111 -13.10 10.03 -0.73
CA ARG A 111 -12.99 10.09 -2.20
C ARG A 111 -13.93 11.14 -2.80
N ALA A 112 -15.19 11.19 -2.36
CA ALA A 112 -16.16 12.15 -2.89
C ALA A 112 -15.74 13.59 -2.56
N VAL A 113 -15.35 13.85 -1.31
CA VAL A 113 -14.86 15.15 -0.87
C VAL A 113 -13.61 15.57 -1.64
N LEU A 114 -12.68 14.64 -1.90
CA LEU A 114 -11.48 14.92 -2.68
C LEU A 114 -11.78 15.25 -4.14
N MET A 115 -12.71 14.54 -4.78
CA MET A 115 -13.08 14.84 -6.17
C MET A 115 -13.67 16.26 -6.30
N ASP A 116 -14.55 16.64 -5.37
CA ASP A 116 -15.12 17.99 -5.34
C ASP A 116 -14.03 19.05 -5.10
N LEU A 117 -13.13 18.81 -4.14
CA LEU A 117 -12.02 19.71 -3.83
C LEU A 117 -11.01 19.85 -4.99
N MET A 118 -10.68 18.75 -5.68
CA MET A 118 -9.79 18.74 -6.84
C MET A 118 -10.41 19.44 -8.05
N SER A 119 -11.74 19.48 -8.14
CA SER A 119 -12.46 20.27 -9.16
C SER A 119 -12.49 21.78 -8.87
N GLY A 120 -11.98 22.21 -7.71
CA GLY A 120 -11.89 23.62 -7.32
C GLY A 120 -13.08 24.13 -6.50
N VAL A 121 -13.92 23.25 -5.97
CA VAL A 121 -15.06 23.63 -5.12
C VAL A 121 -14.54 24.17 -3.77
N GLU A 122 -15.07 25.32 -3.35
CA GLU A 122 -14.81 25.89 -2.03
C GLU A 122 -15.77 25.33 -0.99
N ILE A 123 -15.25 25.04 0.20
CA ILE A 123 -15.95 24.37 1.30
C ILE A 123 -16.08 25.31 2.51
N LYS A 124 -17.25 25.36 3.15
CA LYS A 124 -17.52 26.14 4.36
C LYS A 124 -17.29 25.34 5.65
N GLY A 125 -17.43 24.02 5.58
CA GLY A 125 -17.39 23.08 6.71
C GLY A 125 -18.75 22.70 7.28
N ASP A 126 -19.82 23.35 6.81
CA ASP A 126 -21.21 23.07 7.19
C ASP A 126 -21.88 22.05 6.24
N GLU A 127 -21.17 21.61 5.20
CA GLU A 127 -21.66 20.63 4.25
C GLU A 127 -21.93 19.30 4.95
N ALA A 128 -23.09 18.71 4.66
CA ALA A 128 -23.53 17.46 5.27
C ALA A 128 -22.50 16.34 5.12
N MET A 129 -21.79 16.26 3.99
CA MET A 129 -20.74 15.27 3.75
C MET A 129 -19.58 15.38 4.76
N ILE A 130 -19.21 16.59 5.17
CA ILE A 130 -18.08 16.84 6.07
C ILE A 130 -18.51 16.57 7.51
N GLN A 131 -19.75 16.88 7.85
CA GLN A 131 -20.34 16.52 9.14
C GLN A 131 -20.44 15.01 9.29
N VAL A 132 -20.93 14.29 8.27
CA VAL A 132 -20.99 12.82 8.26
C VAL A 132 -19.61 12.21 8.41
N LEU A 133 -18.62 12.74 7.67
CA LEU A 133 -17.21 12.32 7.79
C LEU A 133 -16.71 12.51 9.23
N ALA A 134 -16.90 13.69 9.81
CA ALA A 134 -16.45 13.99 11.17
C ALA A 134 -17.16 13.13 12.23
N GLU A 135 -18.47 12.92 12.11
CA GLU A 135 -19.22 12.04 13.01
C GLU A 135 -18.73 10.59 12.91
N PHE A 136 -18.52 10.08 11.69
CA PHE A 136 -18.01 8.73 11.48
C PHE A 136 -16.60 8.57 12.06
N SER A 137 -15.73 9.56 11.84
CA SER A 137 -14.39 9.62 12.40
C SER A 137 -14.38 9.59 13.92
N LYS A 138 -15.27 10.36 14.57
CA LYS A 138 -15.38 10.40 16.04
C LYS A 138 -15.92 9.08 16.60
N ARG A 139 -16.94 8.48 15.97
CA ARG A 139 -17.50 7.19 16.37
C ARG A 139 -16.48 6.04 16.27
N ASN A 140 -15.61 6.10 15.26
CA ASN A 140 -14.62 5.05 14.96
C ASN A 140 -13.18 5.46 15.30
N ALA A 141 -12.98 6.37 16.26
CA ALA A 141 -11.66 6.97 16.54
C ALA A 141 -10.57 5.91 16.87
N SER A 142 -10.93 4.83 17.55
CA SER A 142 -10.01 3.70 17.84
C SER A 142 -9.54 3.01 16.57
N HIS A 143 -10.46 2.71 15.64
CA HIS A 143 -10.15 2.11 14.34
C HIS A 143 -9.36 3.06 13.44
N VAL A 144 -9.71 4.35 13.44
CA VAL A 144 -8.94 5.36 12.71
C VAL A 144 -7.51 5.44 13.23
N LYS A 145 -7.31 5.39 14.56
CA LYS A 145 -5.98 5.37 15.15
C LYS A 145 -5.22 4.09 14.80
N GLY A 146 -5.86 2.92 14.89
CA GLY A 146 -5.20 1.64 14.59
C GLY A 146 -4.82 1.49 13.11
N ILE A 147 -5.69 1.92 12.18
CA ILE A 147 -5.51 1.68 10.75
C ILE A 147 -4.78 2.83 10.06
N LEU A 148 -5.17 4.08 10.35
CA LEU A 148 -4.64 5.28 9.68
C LEU A 148 -3.56 5.99 10.51
N ASN A 149 -3.27 5.51 11.72
CA ASN A 149 -2.34 6.14 12.66
C ASN A 149 -2.66 7.63 12.90
N LEU A 150 -3.96 7.97 12.95
CA LEU A 150 -4.44 9.33 13.20
C LEU A 150 -5.21 9.38 14.51
N THR A 151 -4.86 10.34 15.38
CA THR A 151 -5.61 10.60 16.61
C THR A 151 -6.63 11.70 16.36
N ILE A 152 -7.91 11.40 16.59
CA ILE A 152 -9.01 12.34 16.38
C ILE A 152 -9.59 12.74 17.73
N PRO A 153 -9.38 14.00 18.17
CA PRO A 153 -10.03 14.51 19.37
C PRO A 153 -11.53 14.73 19.14
N LEU A 154 -12.33 14.54 20.18
CA LEU A 154 -13.79 14.64 20.10
C LEU A 154 -14.27 16.10 20.00
N ASP A 155 -13.49 17.03 20.54
CA ASP A 155 -13.84 18.46 20.63
C ASP A 155 -13.51 19.23 19.34
N GLU A 156 -12.77 18.61 18.41
CA GLU A 156 -12.31 19.30 17.21
C GLU A 156 -13.39 19.45 16.14
N SER A 157 -13.20 20.50 15.33
CA SER A 157 -14.11 20.85 14.24
C SER A 157 -14.01 19.87 13.06
N SER A 158 -15.10 19.73 12.30
CA SER A 158 -15.16 18.85 11.13
C SER A 158 -14.11 19.21 10.07
N ILE A 159 -13.81 20.51 9.92
CA ILE A 159 -12.78 21.01 9.00
C ILE A 159 -11.38 20.66 9.49
N TRP A 160 -11.14 20.71 10.80
CA TRP A 160 -9.86 20.29 11.35
C TRP A 160 -9.60 18.80 11.09
N ILE A 161 -10.63 17.97 11.29
CA ILE A 161 -10.56 16.52 11.00
C ILE A 161 -10.28 16.29 9.51
N LEU A 162 -10.98 17.00 8.62
CA LEU A 162 -10.71 16.95 7.18
C LEU A 162 -9.27 17.37 6.86
N GLY A 163 -8.78 18.44 7.46
CA GLY A 163 -7.40 18.91 7.30
C GLY A 163 -6.36 17.86 7.70
N GLN A 164 -6.62 17.08 8.76
CA GLN A 164 -5.74 15.97 9.13
C GLN A 164 -5.71 14.86 8.08
N TYR A 165 -6.86 14.51 7.50
CA TYR A 165 -6.91 13.54 6.41
C TYR A 165 -6.20 14.05 5.16
N LEU A 166 -6.39 15.32 4.78
CA LEU A 166 -5.70 15.93 3.65
C LEU A 166 -4.18 15.97 3.86
N ALA A 167 -3.72 16.26 5.08
CA ALA A 167 -2.29 16.25 5.42
C ALA A 167 -1.65 14.85 5.29
N GLN A 168 -2.41 13.77 5.53
CA GLN A 168 -1.96 12.39 5.28
C GLN A 168 -1.83 12.07 3.78
N LEU A 169 -2.45 12.86 2.92
CA LEU A 169 -2.40 12.73 1.46
C LEU A 169 -1.42 13.70 0.81
N GLY A 170 -0.76 14.55 1.61
CA GLY A 170 0.20 15.53 1.12
C GLY A 170 -0.47 16.77 0.54
N LEU A 171 -1.74 17.02 0.89
CA LEU A 171 -2.50 18.19 0.46
C LEU A 171 -2.69 19.13 1.64
N SER A 172 -2.63 20.44 1.40
CA SER A 172 -3.00 21.47 2.36
C SER A 172 -4.22 22.28 1.89
N THR A 173 -4.87 22.94 2.85
CA THR A 173 -6.02 23.81 2.59
C THR A 173 -5.67 25.26 2.85
N GLU A 174 -6.02 26.13 1.92
CA GLU A 174 -6.01 27.57 2.10
C GLU A 174 -7.38 28.06 2.55
N SER A 175 -7.41 29.05 3.44
CA SER A 175 -8.67 29.66 3.88
C SER A 175 -8.82 31.09 3.37
N ARG A 176 -9.96 31.40 2.76
CA ARG A 176 -10.36 32.74 2.36
C ARG A 176 -11.53 33.21 3.23
N ARG A 177 -11.58 34.51 3.54
CA ARG A 177 -12.68 35.13 4.30
C ARG A 177 -13.34 36.24 3.47
N PRO A 178 -14.09 35.91 2.41
CA PRO A 178 -14.90 36.89 1.72
C PRO A 178 -15.97 37.46 2.66
N LEU A 179 -16.38 38.70 2.37
CA LEU A 179 -17.52 39.32 3.02
C LEU A 179 -18.76 38.98 2.20
N GLU A 180 -19.65 38.18 2.76
CA GLU A 180 -20.88 37.72 2.12
C GLU A 180 -22.04 38.02 3.07
N ASP A 181 -23.09 38.70 2.59
CA ASP A 181 -24.24 39.13 3.39
C ASP A 181 -23.89 39.84 4.72
N GLY A 182 -22.84 40.67 4.69
CA GLY A 182 -22.38 41.42 5.87
C GLY A 182 -21.69 40.58 6.96
N LYS A 183 -21.53 39.27 6.74
CA LYS A 183 -20.79 38.35 7.63
C LYS A 183 -19.51 37.87 6.96
N ARG A 184 -18.46 37.67 7.75
CA ARG A 184 -17.21 37.05 7.28
C ARG A 184 -17.35 35.54 7.38
N VAL A 185 -17.66 34.88 6.27
CA VAL A 185 -17.72 33.42 6.18
C VAL A 185 -16.33 32.91 5.77
N ARG A 186 -15.91 31.78 6.34
CA ARG A 186 -14.61 31.17 6.03
C ARG A 186 -14.83 30.06 5.01
N TYR A 187 -14.18 30.21 3.86
CA TYR A 187 -14.14 29.22 2.80
C TYR A 187 -12.76 28.57 2.79
N TYR A 188 -12.74 27.29 2.51
CA TYR A 188 -11.55 26.46 2.42
C TYR A 188 -11.44 25.91 0.99
N ARG A 189 -10.27 26.04 0.40
CA ARG A 189 -9.91 25.47 -0.90
C ARG A 189 -8.60 24.71 -0.75
N LEU A 190 -8.33 23.77 -1.65
CA LEU A 190 -6.99 23.16 -1.70
C LEU A 190 -5.95 24.20 -2.12
N ASN A 191 -4.75 24.09 -1.57
CA ASN A 191 -3.61 24.87 -2.04
C ASN A 191 -3.30 24.48 -3.50
N THR A 192 -3.26 25.48 -4.38
CA THR A 192 -3.02 25.28 -5.81
C THR A 192 -1.65 24.69 -6.09
N GLU A 193 -0.62 25.09 -5.34
CA GLU A 193 0.76 24.61 -5.53
C GLU A 193 0.88 23.12 -5.18
N ASP A 194 0.29 22.71 -4.06
CA ASP A 194 0.28 21.31 -3.62
C ASP A 194 -0.48 20.41 -4.61
N VAL A 195 -1.61 20.91 -5.14
CA VAL A 195 -2.42 20.18 -6.12
C VAL A 195 -1.67 20.03 -7.44
N GLU A 196 -1.09 21.10 -7.97
CA GLU A 196 -0.30 21.05 -9.21
C GLU A 196 0.91 20.12 -9.06
N PHE A 197 1.59 20.17 -7.91
CA PHE A 197 2.70 19.26 -7.61
C PHE A 197 2.22 17.81 -7.58
N ALA A 198 1.16 17.52 -6.82
CA ALA A 198 0.61 16.17 -6.71
C ALA A 198 0.17 15.65 -8.09
N GLN A 199 -0.53 16.46 -8.91
CA GLN A 199 -0.95 16.09 -10.26
C GLN A 199 0.24 15.71 -11.15
N LYS A 200 1.30 16.53 -11.20
CA LYS A 200 2.51 16.23 -11.98
C LYS A 200 3.14 14.89 -11.57
N VAL A 201 3.20 14.63 -10.26
CA VAL A 201 3.76 13.38 -9.74
C VAL A 201 2.86 12.18 -10.07
N LEU A 202 1.54 12.32 -9.96
CA LEU A 202 0.59 11.28 -10.33
C LEU A 202 0.67 10.94 -11.83
N GLU A 203 0.73 11.93 -12.70
CA GLU A 203 0.92 11.74 -14.15
C GLU A 203 2.24 11.04 -14.48
N TYR A 204 3.33 11.43 -13.81
CA TYR A 204 4.62 10.76 -13.98
C TYR A 204 4.56 9.29 -13.54
N ARG A 205 3.95 9.01 -12.39
CA ARG A 205 3.80 7.64 -11.87
C ARG A 205 2.90 6.78 -12.74
N GLN A 206 1.83 7.34 -13.29
CA GLN A 206 0.96 6.65 -14.24
C GLN A 206 1.74 6.26 -15.51
N ARG A 207 2.48 7.20 -16.11
CA ARG A 207 3.35 6.91 -17.26
C ARG A 207 4.39 5.83 -16.96
N GLN A 208 4.98 5.85 -15.76
CA GLN A 208 5.93 4.82 -15.34
C GLN A 208 5.29 3.43 -15.27
N ARG A 209 4.04 3.31 -14.81
CA ARG A 209 3.31 2.03 -14.81
C ARG A 209 3.01 1.56 -16.23
N GLU A 210 2.48 2.43 -17.08
CA GLU A 210 2.18 2.12 -18.49
C GLU A 210 3.45 1.67 -19.23
N GLU A 211 4.59 2.32 -18.98
CA GLU A 211 5.86 1.92 -19.59
C GLU A 211 6.35 0.55 -19.09
N ARG A 212 6.20 0.25 -17.79
CA ARG A 212 6.53 -1.06 -17.21
C ARG A 212 5.62 -2.16 -17.73
N GLU A 213 4.32 -1.90 -17.86
CA GLU A 213 3.34 -2.82 -18.45
C GLU A 213 3.65 -3.10 -19.91
N ARG A 214 3.94 -2.05 -20.70
CA ARG A 214 4.36 -2.21 -22.10
C ARG A 214 5.63 -3.05 -22.21
N LYS A 215 6.65 -2.78 -21.37
CA LYS A 215 7.89 -3.58 -21.35
C LYS A 215 7.63 -5.04 -20.97
N ARG A 216 6.73 -5.30 -20.02
CA ARG A 216 6.30 -6.66 -19.65
C ARG A 216 5.63 -7.36 -20.84
N GLN A 217 4.69 -6.69 -21.53
CA GLN A 217 4.01 -7.25 -22.71
C GLN A 217 4.99 -7.56 -23.83
N GLU A 218 5.89 -6.63 -24.17
CA GLU A 218 6.92 -6.86 -25.19
C GLU A 218 7.85 -8.03 -24.83
N SER A 219 8.18 -8.23 -23.54
CA SER A 219 8.98 -9.37 -23.10
C SER A 219 8.22 -10.67 -23.31
N LEU A 220 6.96 -10.75 -22.85
CA LEU A 220 6.12 -11.93 -23.00
C LEU A 220 5.91 -12.31 -24.47
N GLU A 221 5.72 -11.31 -25.34
CA GLU A 221 5.61 -11.54 -26.79
C GLU A 221 6.92 -12.06 -27.40
N ARG A 222 8.08 -11.51 -26.99
CA ARG A 222 9.39 -12.00 -27.42
C ARG A 222 9.63 -13.42 -26.96
N ASP A 223 9.28 -13.73 -25.71
CA ASP A 223 9.45 -15.06 -25.11
C ASP A 223 8.52 -16.08 -25.79
N ALA A 224 7.27 -15.70 -26.06
CA ALA A 224 6.31 -16.52 -26.81
C ALA A 224 6.76 -16.75 -28.27
N ALA A 225 7.25 -15.70 -28.95
CA ALA A 225 7.77 -15.82 -30.30
C ALA A 225 9.03 -16.70 -30.36
N TYR A 226 9.91 -16.58 -29.37
CA TYR A 226 11.07 -17.45 -29.20
C TYR A 226 10.64 -18.90 -28.96
N ALA A 227 9.70 -19.14 -28.03
CA ALA A 227 9.17 -20.46 -27.74
C ALA A 227 8.52 -21.12 -28.97
N ALA A 228 7.71 -20.38 -29.73
CA ALA A 228 7.08 -20.85 -30.97
C ALA A 228 8.13 -21.17 -32.05
N ARG A 229 9.18 -20.36 -32.17
CA ARG A 229 10.30 -20.62 -33.09
C ARG A 229 11.06 -21.90 -32.73
N ILE A 230 11.36 -22.11 -31.45
CA ILE A 230 12.04 -23.31 -30.96
C ILE A 230 11.17 -24.55 -31.21
N GLN A 231 9.86 -24.47 -30.92
CA GLN A 231 8.91 -25.56 -31.16
C GLN A 231 8.82 -25.92 -32.65
N ALA A 232 8.76 -24.93 -33.53
CA ALA A 232 8.71 -25.16 -34.98
C ALA A 232 10.02 -25.74 -35.55
N GLN A 233 11.17 -25.36 -34.99
CA GLN A 233 12.48 -25.77 -35.50
C GLN A 233 12.91 -27.16 -35.00
N TYR A 234 12.58 -27.52 -33.76
CA TYR A 234 13.07 -28.74 -33.13
C TYR A 234 11.97 -29.78 -32.81
N GLY A 235 10.68 -29.46 -32.98
CA GLY A 235 9.57 -30.35 -32.65
C GLY A 235 9.49 -30.70 -31.15
N ILE A 236 10.26 -30.01 -30.32
CA ILE A 236 10.31 -30.15 -28.87
C ILE A 236 9.33 -29.11 -28.33
N ASN A 237 8.33 -29.55 -27.56
CA ASN A 237 7.61 -28.64 -26.68
C ASN A 237 8.68 -27.98 -25.80
N PRO A 238 8.81 -26.65 -25.80
CA PRO A 238 9.85 -25.99 -25.02
C PRO A 238 9.80 -26.58 -23.60
N PRO A 239 10.94 -27.02 -23.03
CA PRO A 239 10.93 -27.42 -21.63
C PRO A 239 10.26 -26.29 -20.87
N SER A 240 9.24 -26.65 -20.06
CA SER A 240 8.50 -25.71 -19.21
C SER A 240 9.53 -24.71 -18.71
N THR A 241 9.42 -23.45 -19.17
CA THR A 241 10.33 -22.40 -18.70
C THR A 241 10.39 -22.58 -17.20
N PRO A 242 11.59 -22.69 -16.60
CA PRO A 242 11.65 -22.64 -15.15
C PRO A 242 10.84 -21.41 -14.74
N PRO A 243 10.01 -21.51 -13.68
CA PRO A 243 9.22 -20.38 -13.22
C PRO A 243 10.14 -19.16 -13.23
N ILE A 244 9.63 -18.02 -13.72
CA ILE A 244 10.37 -16.76 -13.71
C ILE A 244 11.07 -16.68 -12.35
N ASN A 245 12.40 -16.61 -12.38
CA ASN A 245 13.18 -16.24 -11.21
C ASN A 245 12.79 -14.79 -10.88
N GLU A 246 11.67 -14.62 -10.18
CA GLU A 246 11.32 -13.40 -9.46
C GLU A 246 12.32 -13.19 -8.31
N ASP A 247 12.95 -14.28 -7.86
CA ASP A 247 13.99 -14.31 -6.86
C ASP A 247 15.33 -14.66 -7.50
N GLY A 248 16.30 -13.75 -7.43
CA GLY A 248 17.67 -13.98 -7.90
C GLY A 248 18.44 -14.97 -7.03
N ASP A 249 17.96 -16.20 -6.87
CA ASP A 249 18.66 -17.23 -6.10
C ASP A 249 19.47 -18.16 -7.02
N ASN A 250 20.78 -18.17 -6.79
CA ASN A 250 21.72 -19.04 -7.48
C ASN A 250 21.83 -20.33 -6.68
N ASN A 251 20.99 -21.34 -6.91
CA ASN A 251 21.28 -22.66 -6.38
C ASN A 251 21.16 -23.79 -7.39
N ARG A 252 22.24 -24.56 -7.41
CA ARG A 252 22.51 -25.71 -8.27
C ARG A 252 21.64 -26.88 -7.83
N GLY A 253 21.02 -27.54 -8.81
CA GLY A 253 20.70 -28.97 -8.84
C GLY A 253 20.32 -29.63 -7.53
N GLY A 254 19.02 -29.66 -7.25
CA GLY A 254 18.37 -30.65 -6.41
C GLY A 254 17.17 -31.21 -7.19
N MET A 255 17.10 -32.52 -7.31
CA MET A 255 15.96 -33.21 -7.92
C MET A 255 14.91 -33.36 -6.82
N ASP A 256 13.84 -32.58 -6.85
CA ASP A 256 12.74 -32.68 -5.88
C ASP A 256 11.97 -33.98 -6.13
N THR A 257 12.18 -34.95 -5.26
CA THR A 257 11.28 -36.10 -5.07
C THR A 257 10.54 -35.88 -3.76
N ASP A 258 9.46 -35.10 -3.76
CA ASP A 258 8.59 -34.94 -2.57
C ASP A 258 7.14 -34.54 -2.95
N GLU A 259 6.56 -35.20 -3.96
CA GLU A 259 5.12 -35.07 -4.27
C GLU A 259 4.21 -35.72 -3.20
N GLU A 260 4.76 -36.49 -2.25
CA GLU A 260 3.97 -37.20 -1.21
C GLU A 260 3.87 -36.46 0.15
N LEU A 261 4.62 -35.37 0.39
CA LEU A 261 4.62 -34.71 1.70
C LEU A 261 3.61 -33.55 1.84
N SER A 262 3.09 -33.02 0.72
CA SER A 262 2.25 -31.80 0.69
C SER A 262 0.93 -31.95 1.43
N ASP A 263 0.21 -33.06 1.20
CA ASP A 263 -1.14 -33.23 1.77
C ASP A 263 -1.11 -33.52 3.28
N SER A 264 -0.13 -34.31 3.75
CA SER A 264 -0.02 -34.65 5.18
C SER A 264 0.44 -33.45 6.04
N TRP A 265 1.22 -32.54 5.46
CA TRP A 265 1.65 -31.33 6.14
C TRP A 265 0.49 -30.36 6.35
N TRP A 266 -0.33 -30.13 5.32
CA TRP A 266 -1.50 -29.26 5.43
C TRP A 266 -2.58 -29.80 6.38
N GLU A 267 -2.75 -31.13 6.46
CA GLU A 267 -3.61 -31.73 7.48
C GLU A 267 -3.07 -31.53 8.90
N ARG A 268 -1.75 -31.67 9.11
CA ARG A 268 -1.12 -31.37 10.41
C ARG A 268 -1.27 -29.89 10.78
N VAL A 269 -1.07 -28.98 9.83
CA VAL A 269 -1.24 -27.54 10.06
C VAL A 269 -2.67 -27.20 10.44
N LYS A 270 -3.67 -27.76 9.74
CA LYS A 270 -5.10 -27.60 10.09
C LYS A 270 -5.42 -28.17 11.46
N TYR A 271 -4.85 -29.32 11.82
CA TYR A 271 -5.00 -29.94 13.14
C TYR A 271 -4.45 -29.04 14.25
N TYR A 272 -3.22 -28.54 14.10
CA TYR A 272 -2.60 -27.67 15.12
C TYR A 272 -3.25 -26.28 15.19
N ALA A 273 -3.68 -25.71 14.07
CA ALA A 273 -4.43 -24.45 14.07
C ALA A 273 -5.77 -24.58 14.80
N ARG A 274 -6.49 -25.69 14.60
CA ARG A 274 -7.73 -25.99 15.34
C ARG A 274 -7.46 -26.19 16.83
N LEU A 275 -6.38 -26.89 17.18
CA LEU A 275 -5.94 -27.08 18.56
C LEU A 275 -5.56 -25.75 19.23
N ALA A 276 -4.95 -24.81 18.50
CA ALA A 276 -4.57 -23.50 19.01
C ALA A 276 -5.79 -22.58 19.18
N ILE A 277 -6.78 -22.66 18.29
CA ILE A 277 -8.06 -21.94 18.39
C ILE A 277 -8.87 -22.47 19.59
N GLU A 278 -8.95 -23.79 19.77
CA GLU A 278 -9.62 -24.41 20.94
C GLU A 278 -8.89 -24.08 22.26
N ARG A 279 -7.55 -23.92 22.24
CA ARG A 279 -6.75 -23.61 23.44
C ARG A 279 -6.60 -22.11 23.73
N LEU A 280 -6.99 -21.24 22.81
CA LEU A 280 -7.05 -19.79 23.05
C LEU A 280 -8.25 -19.40 23.93
N GLU A 281 -9.28 -20.27 24.03
CA GLU A 281 -10.40 -20.08 24.96
C GLU A 281 -9.98 -20.33 26.42
N ASP A 282 -8.94 -21.14 26.67
CA ASP A 282 -8.45 -21.53 28.00
C ASP A 282 -6.97 -21.12 28.21
N GLY A 283 -6.73 -19.81 28.38
CA GLY A 283 -5.40 -19.18 28.36
C GLY A 283 -4.32 -19.70 29.34
N VAL A 284 -3.07 -19.29 29.04
CA VAL A 284 -1.76 -19.39 29.76
C VAL A 284 -1.36 -20.74 30.36
N ASP A 285 -2.23 -21.44 31.08
CA ASP A 285 -1.91 -22.75 31.66
C ASP A 285 -1.87 -23.85 30.58
N ALA A 286 -2.64 -23.70 29.51
CA ALA A 286 -2.51 -24.55 28.30
C ALA A 286 -1.16 -24.36 27.58
N VAL A 287 -0.57 -23.16 27.62
CA VAL A 287 0.75 -22.87 27.04
C VAL A 287 1.86 -23.54 27.86
N LYS A 288 1.73 -23.55 29.20
CA LYS A 288 2.68 -24.27 30.07
C LYS A 288 2.63 -25.78 29.85
N GLU A 289 1.43 -26.34 29.69
CA GLU A 289 1.25 -27.77 29.45
C GLU A 289 1.80 -28.18 28.06
N LEU A 290 1.55 -27.38 27.01
CA LEU A 290 2.13 -27.59 25.69
C LEU A 290 3.67 -27.60 25.74
N LEU A 291 4.27 -26.57 26.36
CA LEU A 291 5.72 -26.46 26.46
C LEU A 291 6.30 -27.61 27.30
N SER A 292 5.56 -28.13 28.29
CA SER A 292 6.02 -29.25 29.11
C SER A 292 6.28 -30.55 28.33
N THR A 293 5.62 -30.72 27.18
CA THR A 293 5.75 -31.90 26.31
C THR A 293 6.92 -31.82 25.31
N LEU A 294 7.52 -30.63 25.16
CA LEU A 294 8.65 -30.40 24.25
C LEU A 294 9.99 -30.50 24.99
N THR A 295 11.01 -31.00 24.29
CA THR A 295 12.41 -31.04 24.80
C THR A 295 13.02 -29.64 24.85
N SER A 296 14.11 -29.44 25.60
CA SER A 296 14.65 -28.08 25.84
C SER A 296 15.04 -27.36 24.55
N ASP A 297 15.51 -28.10 23.55
CA ASP A 297 15.95 -27.55 22.27
C ASP A 297 14.76 -27.12 21.41
N GLU A 298 13.61 -27.79 21.53
CA GLU A 298 12.38 -27.45 20.82
C GLU A 298 11.64 -26.26 21.43
N ARG A 299 11.84 -25.98 22.72
CA ARG A 299 11.23 -24.82 23.41
C ARG A 299 11.84 -23.48 23.03
N CYS A 300 13.08 -23.45 22.54
CA CYS A 300 13.76 -22.22 22.11
C CYS A 300 13.41 -21.81 20.67
N GLY A 301 12.70 -22.65 19.91
CA GLY A 301 12.31 -22.38 18.53
C GLY A 301 10.86 -21.90 18.32
N VAL A 302 10.08 -21.79 19.41
CA VAL A 302 8.68 -21.30 19.43
C VAL A 302 8.64 -19.95 20.12
#